data_AF-A0A958JVG6-F1
#
_entry.id   AF-A0A958JVG6-F1
#
_cell.length_a   1.000
_cell.length_b   1.000
_cell.length_c   1.000
_cell.angle_alpha   90.00
_cell.angle_beta   90.00
_cell.angle_gamma   90.00
#
_symmetry.space_group_name_H-M   'P 1'
#
loop_
_entity.id
_entity.type
_entity.pdbx_description
1 polymer ?
#
loop_
_entity_poly.entity_id
_entity_poly.type
_entity_poly.pdbx_seq_one_letter_code
_entity_poly.pdbx_strand_id
1 'polypeptide(L)'
;MVKENHPDDSARQFFGGCPRLEEQYRTIGKALEQFEKTNGRFRTPSPSSVKEFRQSLVFIPVEVLQSYLDDLLNLDVKPEQLFITHDAFGSRIAWVALFGMGLAVGLGLFAASGGATLLLSFALTVCIACPFAVLWHLSPREATVRRMRFAQLLSHEISKRRGGGKGTMTPTSSRLVFEGLWGQATPSSSEGAMSRTVMKQPLYH
;
A
#
# COMPACT_ATOMS: atom_id res chain seq x y z
N MET A 1 33.87 -14.27 -9.46
CA MET A 1 33.25 -13.28 -10.36
C MET A 1 31.75 -13.31 -10.12
N VAL A 2 31.24 -12.33 -9.38
CA VAL A 2 29.79 -12.14 -9.20
C VAL A 2 29.32 -11.32 -10.40
N LYS A 3 28.48 -11.89 -11.26
CA LYS A 3 27.79 -11.11 -12.31
C LYS A 3 26.93 -10.09 -11.58
N GLU A 4 27.27 -8.81 -11.66
CA GLU A 4 26.35 -7.74 -11.29
C GLU A 4 25.16 -7.86 -12.25
N ASN A 5 24.05 -8.42 -11.75
CA ASN A 5 22.80 -8.44 -12.48
C ASN A 5 22.29 -7.01 -12.54
N HIS A 6 22.37 -6.41 -13.74
CA HIS A 6 21.76 -5.11 -13.98
C HIS A 6 20.25 -5.23 -13.71
N PRO A 7 19.65 -4.32 -12.93
CA PRO A 7 18.22 -4.38 -12.61
C PRO A 7 17.32 -4.45 -13.86
N ASP A 8 17.80 -3.91 -14.99
CA ASP A 8 17.11 -3.94 -16.29
C ASP A 8 16.89 -5.36 -16.85
N ASP A 9 17.75 -6.33 -16.53
CA ASP A 9 17.61 -7.69 -17.08
C ASP A 9 16.43 -8.45 -16.44
N SER A 10 16.13 -8.15 -15.18
CA SER A 10 15.02 -8.78 -14.45
C SER A 10 13.65 -8.28 -14.92
N ALA A 11 13.54 -7.00 -15.29
CA ALA A 11 12.33 -6.42 -15.84
C ALA A 11 12.04 -6.97 -17.25
N ARG A 12 13.07 -7.12 -18.09
CA ARG A 12 12.92 -7.66 -19.45
C ARG A 12 12.35 -9.08 -19.48
N GLN A 13 12.77 -9.93 -18.53
CA GLN A 13 12.23 -11.29 -18.40
C GLN A 13 10.77 -11.29 -17.94
N PHE A 14 10.39 -10.37 -17.05
CA PHE A 14 9.02 -10.27 -16.53
C PHE A 14 8.00 -9.93 -17.63
N PHE A 15 8.33 -9.03 -18.55
CA PHE A 15 7.44 -8.62 -19.64
C PHE A 15 7.55 -9.46 -20.92
N GLY A 16 8.25 -10.59 -20.87
CA GLY A 16 8.46 -11.45 -22.05
C GLY A 16 9.13 -10.73 -23.22
N GLY A 17 9.92 -9.68 -22.95
CA GLY A 17 10.57 -8.86 -23.99
C GLY A 17 9.66 -7.90 -24.74
N CYS A 18 8.43 -7.61 -24.28
CA CYS A 18 7.55 -6.62 -24.91
C CYS A 18 7.83 -5.19 -24.40
N PRO A 19 8.54 -4.32 -25.16
CA PRO A 19 8.95 -3.00 -24.68
C PRO A 19 7.77 -2.05 -24.46
N ARG A 20 6.69 -2.23 -25.23
CA ARG A 20 5.49 -1.40 -25.13
C ARG A 20 4.76 -1.63 -23.81
N LEU A 21 4.68 -2.88 -23.35
CA LEU A 21 4.06 -3.22 -22.08
C LEU A 21 4.87 -2.67 -20.91
N GLU A 22 6.20 -2.81 -20.99
CA GLU A 22 7.13 -2.25 -20.01
C GLU A 22 6.95 -0.72 -19.88
N GLU A 23 6.88 0.00 -21.00
CA GLU A 23 6.67 1.46 -21.00
C GLU A 23 5.32 1.86 -20.38
N GLN A 24 4.27 1.09 -20.63
CA GLN A 24 2.96 1.30 -20.02
C GLN A 24 3.01 1.08 -18.50
N TYR A 25 3.63 -0.01 -18.04
CA TYR A 25 3.83 -0.29 -16.61
C TYR A 25 4.63 0.83 -15.94
N ARG A 26 5.70 1.28 -16.59
CA ARG A 26 6.54 2.39 -16.12
C ARG A 26 5.74 3.69 -16.01
N THR A 27 4.84 3.95 -16.95
CA THR A 27 3.97 5.13 -16.93
C THR A 27 2.97 5.07 -15.77
N ILE A 28 2.37 3.89 -15.52
CA ILE A 28 1.46 3.69 -14.39
C ILE A 28 2.21 3.88 -13.06
N GLY A 29 3.37 3.23 -12.89
CA GLY A 29 4.19 3.33 -11.68
C GLY A 29 4.59 4.76 -11.37
N LYS A 30 5.08 5.52 -12.37
CA LYS A 30 5.42 6.93 -12.21
C LYS A 30 4.22 7.81 -11.85
N ALA A 31 3.06 7.56 -12.47
CA ALA A 31 1.83 8.31 -12.16
C ALA A 31 1.37 8.08 -10.71
N LEU A 32 1.45 6.84 -10.22
CA LEU A 32 1.15 6.50 -8.83
C LEU A 32 2.13 7.16 -7.85
N GLU A 33 3.41 7.16 -8.17
CA GLU A 33 4.44 7.79 -7.35
C GLU A 33 4.25 9.32 -7.29
N GLN A 34 3.97 9.96 -8.42
CA GLN A 34 3.66 11.39 -8.47
C GLN A 34 2.40 11.73 -7.68
N PHE A 35 1.35 10.91 -7.80
CA PHE A 35 0.12 11.07 -7.04
C PHE A 35 0.36 11.00 -5.52
N GLU A 36 1.20 10.07 -5.06
CA GLU A 36 1.58 9.95 -3.66
C GLU A 36 2.40 11.15 -3.19
N LYS A 37 3.36 11.64 -3.99
CA LYS A 37 4.15 12.84 -3.66
C LYS A 37 3.26 14.07 -3.49
N THR A 38 2.25 14.24 -4.33
CA THR A 38 1.34 15.39 -4.30
C THR A 38 0.36 15.35 -3.12
N ASN A 39 -0.20 14.18 -2.79
CA ASN A 39 -1.17 14.08 -1.69
C ASN A 39 -0.52 13.82 -0.33
N GLY A 40 0.70 13.28 -0.29
CA GLY A 40 1.32 12.76 0.92
C GLY A 40 0.73 11.42 1.35
N ARG A 41 1.51 10.63 2.12
CA ARG A 41 1.18 9.22 2.41
C ARG A 41 -0.12 9.01 3.19
N PHE A 42 -0.63 9.99 3.93
CA PHE A 42 -1.75 9.77 4.87
C PHE A 42 -2.95 10.70 4.67
N ARG A 43 -2.96 11.51 3.61
CA ARG A 43 -4.07 12.45 3.37
C ARG A 43 -5.10 11.86 2.42
N THR A 44 -6.34 12.28 2.60
CA THR A 44 -7.40 12.07 1.63
C THR A 44 -7.00 12.68 0.29
N PRO A 45 -7.21 11.95 -0.83
CA PRO A 45 -6.76 12.42 -2.13
C PRO A 45 -7.52 13.68 -2.55
N SER A 46 -6.79 14.70 -2.97
CA SER A 46 -7.38 15.93 -3.51
C SER A 46 -8.10 15.64 -4.85
N PRO A 47 -9.26 16.24 -5.13
CA PRO A 47 -9.92 16.08 -6.43
C PRO A 47 -9.03 16.53 -7.61
N SER A 48 -8.14 17.51 -7.39
CA SER A 48 -7.19 17.97 -8.42
C SER A 48 -6.15 16.92 -8.76
N SER A 49 -5.54 16.27 -7.75
CA SER A 49 -4.52 15.24 -7.96
C SER A 49 -5.11 13.97 -8.56
N VAL A 50 -6.36 13.62 -8.20
CA VAL A 50 -7.09 12.53 -8.86
C VAL A 50 -7.34 12.84 -10.33
N LYS A 51 -7.68 14.08 -10.68
CA LYS A 51 -7.86 14.49 -12.08
C LYS A 51 -6.56 14.41 -12.87
N GLU A 52 -5.45 14.87 -12.30
CA GLU A 52 -4.11 14.80 -12.91
C GLU A 52 -3.68 13.34 -13.14
N PHE A 53 -3.84 12.49 -12.12
CA PHE A 53 -3.59 11.06 -12.22
C PHE A 53 -4.44 10.38 -13.32
N ARG A 54 -5.71 10.77 -13.46
CA ARG A 54 -6.56 10.23 -14.53
C ARG A 54 -6.09 10.63 -15.92
N GLN A 55 -5.64 11.87 -16.07
CA GLN A 55 -5.15 12.38 -17.34
C GLN A 55 -3.89 11.64 -17.79
N SER A 56 -2.97 11.32 -16.87
CA SER A 56 -1.76 10.56 -17.22
C SER A 56 -2.04 9.13 -17.65
N LEU A 57 -3.16 8.53 -17.21
CA LEU A 57 -3.55 7.16 -17.55
C LEU A 57 -4.50 7.06 -18.74
N VAL A 58 -4.94 8.16 -19.35
CA VAL A 58 -6.06 8.13 -20.32
C VAL A 58 -5.76 7.27 -21.55
N PHE A 59 -4.50 7.21 -21.97
CA PHE A 59 -4.05 6.46 -23.14
C PHE A 59 -3.72 4.99 -22.86
N ILE A 60 -3.81 4.56 -21.60
CA ILE A 60 -3.49 3.18 -21.21
C ILE A 60 -4.75 2.32 -21.32
N PRO A 61 -4.72 1.21 -22.06
CA PRO A 61 -5.85 0.28 -22.17
C PRO A 61 -6.26 -0.27 -20.80
N VAL A 62 -7.55 -0.57 -20.63
CA VAL A 62 -8.09 -1.05 -19.35
C VAL A 62 -7.54 -2.42 -18.97
N GLU A 63 -7.19 -3.23 -19.96
CA GLU A 63 -6.60 -4.57 -19.80
C GLU A 63 -5.22 -4.48 -19.14
N VAL A 64 -4.42 -3.50 -19.56
CA VAL A 64 -3.08 -3.26 -19.01
C VAL A 64 -3.18 -2.74 -17.58
N LEU A 65 -4.14 -1.84 -17.31
CA LEU A 65 -4.43 -1.37 -15.96
C LEU A 65 -4.87 -2.50 -15.04
N GLN A 66 -5.67 -3.45 -15.54
CA GLN A 66 -6.09 -4.62 -14.77
C GLN A 66 -4.92 -5.57 -14.50
N SER A 67 -4.11 -5.89 -15.51
CA SER A 67 -2.92 -6.71 -15.32
C SER A 67 -1.97 -6.09 -14.29
N TYR A 68 -1.76 -4.76 -14.36
CA TYR A 68 -0.95 -4.04 -13.38
C TYR A 68 -1.56 -4.12 -11.97
N LEU A 69 -2.90 -4.02 -11.85
CA LEU A 69 -3.59 -4.17 -10.57
C LEU A 69 -3.39 -5.57 -9.98
N ASP A 70 -3.49 -6.61 -10.80
CA ASP A 70 -3.29 -7.99 -10.37
C ASP A 70 -1.85 -8.20 -9.87
N ASP A 71 -0.85 -7.66 -10.58
CA ASP A 71 0.56 -7.70 -10.16
C ASP A 71 0.83 -6.88 -8.89
N LEU A 72 0.14 -5.75 -8.73
CA LEU A 72 0.25 -4.90 -7.54
C LEU A 72 -0.29 -5.60 -6.28
N LEU A 73 -1.32 -6.44 -6.43
CA LEU A 73 -1.89 -7.26 -5.37
C LEU A 73 -1.08 -8.53 -5.09
N ASN A 74 -0.25 -8.97 -6.05
CA ASN A 74 0.63 -10.11 -5.86
C ASN A 74 1.82 -9.74 -4.95
N LEU A 75 1.92 -10.38 -3.79
CA LEU A 75 2.99 -10.15 -2.81
C LEU A 75 4.35 -10.71 -3.29
N ASP A 76 4.34 -11.66 -4.22
CA ASP A 76 5.56 -12.27 -4.77
C ASP A 76 6.24 -11.35 -5.80
N VAL A 77 5.48 -10.44 -6.42
CA VAL A 77 6.02 -9.45 -7.37
C VAL A 77 6.75 -8.36 -6.59
N LYS A 78 8.00 -8.09 -6.99
CA LYS A 78 8.85 -7.11 -6.31
C LYS A 78 8.50 -5.67 -6.71
N PRO A 79 8.55 -4.67 -5.80
CA PRO A 79 8.21 -3.29 -6.13
C PRO A 79 9.01 -2.69 -7.29
N GLU A 80 10.25 -3.15 -7.48
CA GLU A 80 11.13 -2.68 -8.54
C GLU A 80 10.58 -3.05 -9.94
N GLN A 81 9.90 -4.19 -10.06
CA GLN A 81 9.27 -4.63 -11.30
C GLN A 81 8.03 -3.81 -11.64
N LEU A 82 7.37 -3.25 -10.62
CA LEU A 82 6.23 -2.35 -10.77
C LEU A 82 6.66 -0.89 -10.99
N PHE A 83 7.98 -0.61 -11.09
CA PHE A 83 8.53 0.73 -11.20
C PHE A 83 8.09 1.66 -10.05
N ILE A 84 7.78 1.09 -8.89
CA ILE A 84 7.46 1.85 -7.67
C ILE A 84 8.73 1.93 -6.85
N THR A 85 9.34 3.12 -6.80
CA THR A 85 10.58 3.29 -6.03
C THR A 85 10.35 3.03 -4.53
N HIS A 86 11.26 2.28 -3.93
CA HIS A 86 11.28 2.07 -2.49
C HIS A 86 11.59 3.38 -1.79
N ASP A 87 10.73 3.74 -0.85
CA ASP A 87 10.87 4.98 -0.13
C ASP A 87 11.88 4.81 1.01
N ALA A 88 12.97 5.58 1.00
CA ALA A 88 14.05 5.49 1.99
C ALA A 88 13.59 5.81 3.43
N PHE A 89 12.38 6.31 3.59
CA PHE A 89 11.80 6.58 4.91
C PHE A 89 11.59 5.30 5.74
N GLY A 90 11.14 4.20 5.12
CA GLY A 90 10.92 2.95 5.82
C GLY A 90 12.23 2.37 6.38
N SER A 91 13.30 2.44 5.59
CA SER A 91 14.63 2.03 6.05
C SER A 91 15.18 2.94 7.14
N ARG A 92 14.96 4.27 7.07
CA ARG A 92 15.33 5.20 8.14
C ARG A 92 14.64 4.87 9.46
N ILE A 93 13.34 4.57 9.45
CA ILE A 93 12.61 4.17 10.67
C ILE A 93 13.19 2.87 11.24
N ALA A 94 13.45 1.88 10.38
CA ALA A 94 14.08 0.63 10.81
C ALA A 94 15.44 0.89 11.49
N TRP A 95 16.30 1.72 10.89
CA TRP A 95 17.57 2.12 11.49
C TRP A 95 17.39 2.81 12.84
N VAL A 96 16.46 3.77 12.95
CA VAL A 96 16.16 4.46 14.22
C VAL A 96 15.71 3.47 15.29
N ALA A 97 14.86 2.51 14.94
CA ALA A 97 14.41 1.47 15.86
C ALA A 97 15.56 0.54 16.29
N LEU A 98 16.45 0.14 15.38
CA LEU A 98 17.66 -0.65 15.74
C LEU A 98 18.58 0.11 16.68
N PHE A 99 18.88 1.39 16.37
CA PHE A 99 19.70 2.23 17.25
C PHE A 99 19.03 2.43 18.62
N GLY A 100 17.72 2.64 18.66
CA GLY A 100 16.95 2.76 19.89
C GLY A 100 17.00 1.50 20.75
N MET A 101 16.83 0.32 20.15
CA MET A 101 16.97 -0.96 20.85
C MET A 101 18.41 -1.17 21.36
N GLY A 102 19.42 -0.85 20.55
CA GLY A 102 20.82 -0.94 20.97
C GLY A 102 21.14 -0.03 22.15
N LEU A 103 20.65 1.22 22.13
CA LEU A 103 20.78 2.16 23.24
C LEU A 103 20.05 1.69 24.50
N ALA A 104 18.85 1.10 24.35
CA ALA A 104 18.10 0.56 25.49
C ALA A 104 18.89 -0.54 26.21
N VAL A 105 19.47 -1.47 25.46
CA VAL A 105 20.33 -2.55 26.00
C VAL A 105 21.58 -1.97 26.64
N GLY A 106 22.23 -1.01 25.98
CA GLY A 106 23.43 -0.34 26.52
C GLY A 106 23.17 0.38 27.84
N LEU A 107 22.05 1.11 27.95
CA LEU A 107 21.63 1.78 29.18
C LEU A 107 21.30 0.79 30.30
N GLY A 108 20.65 -0.32 29.97
CA GLY A 108 20.38 -1.41 30.91
C GLY A 108 21.64 -1.99 31.52
N LEU A 109 22.60 -2.37 30.66
CA LEU A 109 23.90 -2.90 31.08
C LEU A 109 24.70 -1.88 31.89
N PHE A 110 24.69 -0.61 31.46
CA PHE A 110 25.36 0.47 32.18
C PHE A 110 24.76 0.65 33.59
N ALA A 111 23.43 0.66 33.73
CA ALA A 111 22.76 0.76 35.02
C ALA A 111 23.12 -0.42 35.95
N ALA A 112 23.13 -1.65 35.42
CA ALA A 112 23.54 -2.83 36.17
C ALA A 112 25.01 -2.73 36.64
N SER A 113 25.92 -2.23 35.79
CA SER A 113 27.33 -2.02 36.15
C SER A 113 27.54 -0.93 37.21
N GLY A 114 26.64 0.07 37.26
CA GLY A 114 26.66 1.14 38.26
C GLY A 114 26.10 0.75 39.63
N GLY A 115 25.77 -0.52 39.85
CA GLY A 115 25.24 -1.04 41.12
C GLY A 115 23.73 -0.96 41.27
N ALA A 116 22.99 -0.66 40.19
CA ALA A 116 21.53 -0.80 40.22
C ALA A 116 21.14 -2.28 40.38
N THR A 117 19.98 -2.53 41.00
CA THR A 117 19.45 -3.90 41.07
C THR A 117 19.15 -4.42 39.68
N LEU A 118 19.39 -5.72 39.46
CA LEU A 118 19.12 -6.36 38.17
C LEU A 118 17.67 -6.13 37.70
N LEU A 119 16.70 -6.19 38.62
CA LEU A 119 15.30 -5.92 38.33
C LEU A 119 15.07 -4.49 37.81
N LEU A 120 15.70 -3.48 38.42
CA LEU A 120 15.56 -2.09 37.98
C LEU A 120 16.18 -1.89 36.59
N SER A 121 17.37 -2.45 36.36
CA SER A 121 18.04 -2.37 35.05
C SER A 121 17.24 -3.06 33.94
N PHE A 122 16.61 -4.20 34.24
CA PHE A 122 15.74 -4.92 33.32
C PHE A 122 14.48 -4.14 33.00
N ALA A 123 13.77 -3.64 34.04
CA ALA A 123 12.57 -2.84 33.87
C ALA A 123 12.83 -1.60 33.01
N LEU A 124 13.96 -0.91 33.24
CA LEU A 124 14.38 0.26 32.47
C LEU A 124 14.65 -0.12 31.00
N THR A 125 15.35 -1.22 30.76
CA THR A 125 15.60 -1.73 29.40
C THR A 125 14.31 -2.00 28.65
N VAL A 126 13.36 -2.71 29.29
CA VAL A 126 12.07 -3.05 28.68
C VAL A 126 11.23 -1.80 28.40
N CYS A 127 11.16 -0.86 29.35
CA CYS A 127 10.42 0.39 29.18
C CYS A 127 10.94 1.21 28.01
N ILE A 128 12.27 1.26 27.81
CA ILE A 128 12.88 1.99 26.68
C ILE A 128 12.77 1.20 25.38
N ALA A 129 13.00 -0.11 25.40
CA ALA A 129 12.98 -0.94 24.19
C ALA A 129 11.57 -1.12 23.60
N CYS A 130 10.53 -1.15 24.44
CA CYS A 130 9.14 -1.38 24.04
C CYS A 130 8.66 -0.43 22.92
N PRO A 131 8.77 0.92 23.02
CA PRO A 131 8.35 1.81 21.94
C PRO A 131 9.13 1.58 20.63
N PHE A 132 10.41 1.23 20.69
CA PHE A 132 11.20 0.93 19.50
C PHE A 132 10.84 -0.42 18.87
N ALA A 133 10.49 -1.42 19.68
CA ALA A 133 9.97 -2.70 19.20
C ALA A 133 8.62 -2.52 18.50
N VAL A 134 7.72 -1.69 19.05
CA VAL A 134 6.45 -1.32 18.40
C VAL A 134 6.72 -0.60 17.08
N LEU A 135 7.65 0.37 17.07
CA LEU A 135 8.02 1.10 15.87
C LEU A 135 8.61 0.18 14.78
N TRP A 136 9.47 -0.77 15.17
CA TRP A 136 10.04 -1.79 14.28
C TRP A 136 8.95 -2.67 13.68
N HIS A 137 7.98 -3.12 14.49
CA HIS A 137 6.89 -3.96 14.00
C HIS A 137 5.97 -3.20 13.02
N LEU A 138 5.79 -1.89 13.21
CA LEU A 138 4.97 -1.08 12.31
C LEU A 138 5.69 -0.74 10.99
N SER A 139 7.03 -0.73 10.96
CA SER A 139 7.84 -0.41 9.79
C SER A 139 7.53 -1.25 8.52
N PRO A 140 7.48 -2.60 8.54
CA PRO A 140 7.25 -3.40 7.34
C PRO A 140 5.83 -3.26 6.76
N ARG A 141 4.85 -2.77 7.54
CA ARG A 141 3.46 -2.65 7.08
C ARG A 141 3.24 -1.50 6.10
N GLU A 142 4.14 -0.54 6.02
CA GLU A 142 3.97 0.61 5.12
C GLU A 142 3.94 0.20 3.65
N ALA A 143 4.77 -0.76 3.23
CA ALA A 143 4.84 -1.20 1.83
C ALA A 143 3.52 -1.85 1.37
N THR A 144 2.95 -2.74 2.18
CA THR A 144 1.68 -3.41 1.86
C THR A 144 0.52 -2.42 1.87
N VAL A 145 0.47 -1.52 2.86
CA VAL A 145 -0.58 -0.49 2.94
C VAL A 145 -0.50 0.46 1.75
N ARG A 146 0.71 0.83 1.32
CA ARG A 146 0.95 1.65 0.11
C ARG A 146 0.44 0.95 -1.15
N ARG A 147 0.78 -0.33 -1.35
CA ARG A 147 0.27 -1.14 -2.48
C ARG A 147 -1.25 -1.21 -2.48
N MET A 148 -1.87 -1.46 -1.33
CA MET A 148 -3.32 -1.54 -1.22
C MET A 148 -4.01 -0.22 -1.59
N ARG A 149 -3.42 0.93 -1.21
CA ARG A 149 -3.95 2.25 -1.60
C ARG A 149 -3.86 2.49 -3.10
N PHE A 150 -2.73 2.13 -3.71
CA PHE A 150 -2.59 2.18 -5.16
C PHE A 150 -3.58 1.25 -5.86
N ALA A 151 -3.81 0.06 -5.30
CA ALA A 151 -4.79 -0.89 -5.83
C ALA A 151 -6.22 -0.34 -5.77
N GLN A 152 -6.58 0.33 -4.66
CA GLN A 152 -7.88 1.00 -4.53
C GLN A 152 -8.05 2.14 -5.55
N LEU A 153 -7.02 2.96 -5.74
CA LEU A 153 -7.02 4.05 -6.72
C LEU A 153 -7.20 3.53 -8.15
N LEU A 154 -6.41 2.50 -8.53
CA LEU A 154 -6.49 1.87 -9.84
C LEU A 154 -7.81 1.12 -10.06
N SER A 155 -8.27 0.36 -9.07
CA SER A 155 -9.55 -0.35 -9.14
C SER A 155 -10.71 0.62 -9.36
N HIS A 156 -10.72 1.76 -8.66
CA HIS A 156 -11.72 2.80 -8.88
C HIS A 156 -11.68 3.37 -10.31
N GLU A 157 -10.49 3.59 -10.85
CA GLU A 157 -10.32 4.08 -12.23
C GLU A 157 -10.76 3.04 -13.27
N ILE A 158 -10.43 1.76 -13.08
CA ILE A 158 -10.87 0.66 -13.94
C ILE A 158 -12.39 0.54 -13.92
N SER A 159 -12.99 0.54 -12.72
CA SER A 159 -14.44 0.48 -12.54
C SER A 159 -15.15 1.65 -13.24
N LYS A 160 -14.58 2.85 -13.13
CA LYS A 160 -15.09 4.04 -13.82
C LYS A 160 -15.04 3.89 -15.35
N ARG A 161 -13.93 3.40 -15.91
CA ARG A 161 -13.79 3.19 -17.37
C ARG A 161 -14.71 2.10 -17.91
N ARG A 162 -15.04 1.11 -17.09
CA ARG A 162 -16.04 0.06 -17.41
C ARG A 162 -17.48 0.55 -17.31
N GLY A 163 -17.71 1.82 -16.99
CA GLY A 163 -19.06 2.38 -16.86
C GLY A 163 -19.70 2.21 -15.47
N GLY A 164 -18.96 1.73 -14.46
CA GLY A 164 -19.43 1.57 -13.07
C GLY A 164 -19.56 2.88 -12.26
N GLY A 165 -19.62 4.03 -12.94
CA GLY A 165 -19.32 5.37 -12.42
C GLY A 165 -20.29 6.01 -11.40
N LYS A 166 -21.01 5.24 -10.57
CA LYS A 166 -21.86 5.80 -9.50
C LYS A 166 -21.37 5.53 -8.08
N GLY A 167 -20.27 4.80 -7.90
CA GLY A 167 -19.67 4.62 -6.58
C GLY A 167 -18.77 5.79 -6.20
N THR A 168 -19.19 6.61 -5.23
CA THR A 168 -18.30 7.56 -4.54
C THR A 168 -17.12 6.79 -3.98
N MET A 169 -15.89 7.23 -4.25
CA MET A 169 -14.68 6.63 -3.70
C MET A 169 -14.75 6.77 -2.16
N THR A 170 -15.25 5.74 -1.46
CA THR A 170 -15.22 5.72 -0.01
C THR A 170 -13.77 5.49 0.39
N PRO A 171 -13.09 6.48 1.00
CA PRO A 171 -11.76 6.23 1.52
C PRO A 171 -11.91 5.08 2.52
N THR A 172 -11.24 3.96 2.27
CA THR A 172 -11.08 2.94 3.31
C THR A 172 -10.23 3.61 4.38
N SER A 173 -10.93 4.22 5.34
CA SER A 173 -10.33 4.82 6.51
C SER A 173 -9.43 3.76 7.13
N SER A 174 -8.16 4.11 7.34
CA SER A 174 -7.18 3.27 8.04
C SER A 174 -7.62 2.89 9.46
N ARG A 175 -8.76 3.39 9.97
CA ARG A 175 -9.45 2.85 11.14
C ARG A 175 -9.88 1.39 10.97
N LEU A 176 -10.30 0.96 9.78
CA LEU A 176 -10.79 -0.40 9.57
C LEU A 176 -9.67 -1.47 9.69
N VAL A 177 -8.41 -1.09 9.44
CA VAL A 177 -7.27 -2.00 9.63
C VAL A 177 -6.91 -2.16 11.11
N PHE A 178 -7.21 -1.14 11.93
CA PHE A 178 -7.03 -1.21 13.38
C PHE A 178 -8.16 -1.99 14.08
N GLU A 179 -9.39 -1.95 13.56
CA GLU A 179 -10.52 -2.72 14.11
C GLU A 179 -10.37 -4.24 13.90
N GLY A 180 -9.72 -4.66 12.81
CA GLY A 180 -9.36 -6.07 12.60
C GLY A 180 -8.33 -6.61 13.59
N LEU A 181 -7.56 -5.73 14.26
CA LEU A 181 -6.55 -6.13 15.26
C LEU A 181 -7.14 -6.36 16.66
N TRP A 182 -8.38 -5.91 16.92
CA TRP A 182 -9.06 -5.97 18.22
C TRP A 182 -10.36 -6.79 18.22
N GLY A 183 -10.58 -7.61 17.18
CA GLY A 183 -11.57 -8.69 17.23
C GLY A 183 -13.01 -8.25 17.49
N GLN A 184 -13.52 -7.25 16.77
CA GLN A 184 -14.95 -6.92 16.84
C GLN A 184 -15.59 -6.73 15.45
N ALA A 185 -16.56 -7.63 15.21
CA ALA A 185 -17.65 -7.60 14.23
C ALA A 185 -17.32 -7.61 12.72
N THR A 186 -17.56 -8.79 12.13
CA THR A 186 -17.93 -8.99 10.72
C THR A 186 -19.02 -8.01 10.26
N PRO A 187 -18.90 -7.35 9.09
CA PRO A 187 -20.02 -6.67 8.49
C PRO A 187 -20.98 -7.72 7.93
N SER A 188 -22.23 -7.69 8.41
CA SER A 188 -23.33 -8.43 7.79
C SER A 188 -23.48 -7.99 6.34
N SER A 189 -23.13 -8.88 5.42
CA SER A 189 -23.61 -8.86 4.05
C SER A 189 -25.14 -9.00 4.08
N SER A 190 -25.88 -7.92 3.80
CA SER A 190 -27.27 -8.03 3.36
C SER A 190 -27.32 -7.83 1.85
N GLU A 191 -27.38 -8.97 1.16
CA GLU A 191 -27.81 -9.12 -0.21
C GLU A 191 -29.19 -8.49 -0.44
N GLY A 192 -29.42 -8.13 -1.70
CA GLY A 192 -30.57 -7.37 -2.16
C GLY A 192 -31.94 -8.05 -2.05
N ALA A 193 -32.97 -7.22 -2.13
CA ALA A 193 -34.32 -7.62 -2.44
C ALA A 193 -34.98 -6.56 -3.34
N MET A 194 -35.23 -6.98 -4.58
CA MET A 194 -36.38 -6.61 -5.43
C MET A 194 -36.69 -5.13 -5.73
N SER A 195 -36.51 -4.76 -6.99
CA SER A 195 -37.53 -3.97 -7.70
C SER A 195 -37.59 -4.42 -9.17
N ARG A 196 -38.48 -5.40 -9.38
CA ARG A 196 -38.90 -5.91 -10.68
C ARG A 196 -40.11 -5.07 -11.11
N THR A 197 -39.87 -3.96 -11.79
CA THR A 197 -40.95 -3.13 -12.34
C THR A 197 -41.51 -3.81 -13.58
N VAL A 198 -42.70 -4.39 -13.45
CA VAL A 198 -43.46 -5.03 -14.51
C VAL A 198 -43.91 -3.98 -15.53
N MET A 199 -43.44 -4.10 -16.77
CA MET A 199 -44.00 -3.41 -17.93
C MET A 199 -45.41 -3.94 -18.19
N LYS A 200 -46.43 -3.08 -18.08
CA LYS A 200 -47.77 -3.32 -18.62
C LYS A 200 -47.76 -3.06 -20.13
N GLN A 201 -48.07 -4.07 -20.94
CA GLN A 201 -48.44 -3.88 -22.34
C GLN A 201 -49.88 -3.30 -22.43
N PRO A 202 -50.16 -2.35 -23.33
CA PRO A 202 -51.52 -1.94 -23.65
C PRO A 202 -52.17 -2.92 -24.62
N LEU A 203 -53.36 -3.41 -24.25
CA LEU A 203 -54.26 -4.18 -25.10
C LEU A 203 -55.04 -3.19 -25.98
N TYR A 204 -54.89 -3.30 -27.29
CA TYR A 204 -55.74 -2.60 -28.26
C TYR A 204 -57.07 -3.37 -28.39
N HIS A 205 -58.18 -2.64 -28.30
CA HIS A 205 -59.51 -3.03 -28.79
C HIS A 205 -59.82 -2.24 -30.05
#